data_AF-I1D670-F1
#
_entry.id   AF-I1D670-F1
#
_cell.length_a   1.000
_cell.length_b   1.000
_cell.length_c   1.000
_cell.angle_alpha   90.00
_cell.angle_beta   90.00
_cell.angle_gamma   90.00
#
_symmetry.space_group_name_H-M   'P 1'
#
loop_
_entity.id
_entity.type
_entity.pdbx_description
1 polymer ?
#
loop_
_entity_poly.entity_id
_entity_poly.type
_entity_poly.pdbx_seq_one_letter_code
_entity_poly.pdbx_strand_id
1 'polypeptide(L)'
;MTFPPQPGANFPGQYHGGATPYHGGQVPPAGPPGYGGFPPPPPRKKKTGLWVTLGIVVVALAAFAVTAFVVPGFLVEEESKSKRAAKPYTAEDTTVQEETAQDFGRRVKDALQAGQPDAVTPLLCPDATEELKTFAEGLREPQPLTHVSVNGGIAGEDEKKGITRAVVPLSGSAVGHSDVDGEVPTSLLFHKGADGWCWQDLRDIVSYLEDFRDALNAGDLDALHSMQCSGEQLGMLSDPLADAIALGEKWTMKDPSHDPGASNVDFVGGDATLDIGISSTSGEFCVMSGFLEK
;
A
#
# COMPACT_ATOMS: atom_id res chain seq x y z
N MET A 1 -43.05 22.83 31.68
CA MET A 1 -43.36 22.23 30.37
C MET A 1 -42.99 20.76 30.47
N THR A 2 -43.99 19.89 30.37
CA THR A 2 -43.91 18.47 30.75
C THR A 2 -43.64 17.66 29.49
N PHE A 3 -42.54 16.92 29.44
CA PHE A 3 -42.20 16.06 28.31
C PHE A 3 -43.07 14.79 28.31
N PRO A 4 -43.55 14.31 27.15
CA PRO A 4 -44.28 13.05 27.06
C PRO A 4 -43.33 11.85 27.19
N PRO A 5 -43.79 10.73 27.80
CA PRO A 5 -42.99 9.51 27.91
C PRO A 5 -42.83 8.84 26.54
N GLN A 6 -41.59 8.47 26.19
CA GLN A 6 -41.31 7.66 25.01
C GLN A 6 -41.66 6.18 25.25
N PRO A 7 -42.29 5.50 24.27
CA PRO A 7 -42.62 4.08 24.35
C PRO A 7 -41.37 3.20 24.21
N GLY A 8 -41.20 2.28 25.16
CA GLY A 8 -40.08 1.35 25.23
C GLY A 8 -40.06 0.32 24.11
N ALA A 9 -38.86 0.09 23.56
CA ALA A 9 -38.57 -0.98 22.62
C ALA A 9 -38.43 -2.31 23.38
N ASN A 10 -39.39 -3.21 23.17
CA ASN A 10 -39.29 -4.63 23.52
C ASN A 10 -38.26 -5.31 22.61
N PHE A 11 -37.18 -5.83 23.17
CA PHE A 11 -36.31 -6.81 22.52
C PHE A 11 -36.68 -8.22 23.02
N PRO A 12 -37.26 -9.10 22.18
CA PRO A 12 -37.39 -10.51 22.51
C PRO A 12 -36.04 -11.21 22.30
N GLY A 13 -35.52 -11.80 23.39
CA GLY A 13 -34.26 -12.53 23.37
C GLY A 13 -34.34 -13.93 22.77
N GLN A 14 -33.18 -14.58 22.69
CA GLN A 14 -33.05 -16.01 22.99
C GLN A 14 -31.56 -16.35 23.19
N TYR A 15 -31.19 -16.59 24.44
CA TYR A 15 -29.97 -17.31 24.80
C TYR A 15 -30.18 -18.79 24.47
N HIS A 16 -29.26 -19.37 23.71
CA HIS A 16 -29.12 -20.81 23.60
C HIS A 16 -27.71 -21.22 24.02
N GLY A 17 -27.64 -21.81 25.22
CA GLY A 17 -26.48 -22.51 25.72
C GLY A 17 -26.20 -23.75 24.88
N GLY A 18 -24.96 -23.85 24.40
CA GLY A 18 -24.42 -25.03 23.75
C GLY A 18 -23.26 -25.57 24.59
N ALA A 19 -23.35 -26.85 24.92
CA ALA A 19 -22.50 -27.56 25.85
C ALA A 19 -21.07 -27.79 25.31
N THR A 20 -20.14 -27.86 26.26
CA THR A 20 -18.77 -28.34 26.14
C THR A 20 -18.70 -29.80 25.64
N PRO A 21 -17.70 -30.15 24.82
CA PRO A 21 -17.08 -31.46 24.87
C PRO A 21 -15.61 -31.37 25.27
N TYR A 22 -15.33 -31.95 26.43
CA TYR A 22 -14.04 -32.44 26.89
C TYR A 22 -13.37 -33.29 25.77
N HIS A 23 -12.21 -32.87 25.27
CA HIS A 23 -11.29 -33.77 24.58
C HIS A 23 -9.98 -33.83 25.37
N GLY A 24 -9.90 -34.88 26.19
CA GLY A 24 -8.67 -35.32 26.81
C GLY A 24 -7.85 -36.20 25.87
N GLY A 25 -6.54 -36.19 26.10
CA GLY A 25 -5.62 -37.26 25.72
C GLY A 25 -4.95 -37.09 24.35
N GLN A 26 -3.67 -36.78 24.34
CA GLN A 26 -2.61 -37.78 24.20
C GLN A 26 -1.24 -37.10 24.15
N VAL A 27 -0.37 -37.51 25.06
CA VAL A 27 1.02 -37.09 25.18
C VAL A 27 1.84 -37.97 24.23
N PRO A 28 2.56 -37.44 23.24
CA PRO A 28 3.48 -38.26 22.45
C PRO A 28 4.80 -38.51 23.21
N PRO A 29 5.37 -39.72 23.07
CA PRO A 29 6.48 -40.21 23.89
C PRO A 29 7.82 -39.58 23.54
N ALA A 30 8.63 -39.40 24.59
CA ALA A 30 10.02 -38.97 24.54
C ALA A 30 10.88 -39.88 23.65
N GLY A 31 11.53 -39.27 22.65
CA GLY A 31 12.52 -39.91 21.76
C GLY A 31 13.97 -39.63 22.19
N PRO A 32 14.92 -40.52 21.85
CA PRO A 32 16.30 -40.56 22.37
C PRO A 32 17.27 -39.56 21.68
N PRO A 33 18.41 -39.24 22.31
CA PRO A 33 19.37 -38.23 21.84
C PRO A 33 20.19 -38.74 20.65
N GLY A 34 19.97 -38.13 19.48
CA GLY A 34 20.66 -38.44 18.22
C GLY A 34 21.94 -37.62 18.03
N TYR A 35 23.05 -38.35 17.96
CA TYR A 35 24.45 -37.93 17.80
C TYR A 35 24.78 -37.52 16.34
N GLY A 36 25.56 -36.45 16.16
CA GLY A 36 26.57 -36.26 15.10
C GLY A 36 26.16 -36.36 13.61
N GLY A 37 26.03 -35.20 12.94
CA GLY A 37 25.94 -35.11 11.48
C GLY A 37 26.92 -34.08 10.91
N PHE A 38 27.76 -34.53 9.97
CA PHE A 38 28.78 -33.78 9.24
C PHE A 38 28.24 -32.53 8.51
N PRO A 39 29.03 -31.45 8.35
CA PRO A 39 28.63 -30.30 7.55
C PRO A 39 28.53 -30.67 6.05
N PRO A 40 27.51 -30.18 5.33
CA PRO A 40 27.36 -30.42 3.90
C PRO A 40 28.48 -29.73 3.10
N PRO A 41 28.94 -30.32 1.99
CA PRO A 41 29.95 -29.71 1.12
C PRO A 41 29.39 -28.46 0.42
N PRO A 42 30.22 -27.43 0.20
CA PRO A 42 29.77 -26.18 -0.41
C PRO A 42 29.32 -26.37 -1.87
N PRO A 43 28.23 -25.71 -2.31
CA PRO A 43 27.71 -25.83 -3.66
C PRO A 43 28.67 -25.24 -4.69
N ARG A 44 28.98 -26.03 -5.73
CA ARG A 44 29.80 -25.57 -6.87
C ARG A 44 28.98 -24.69 -7.81
N LYS A 45 29.37 -23.43 -7.95
CA LYS A 45 28.77 -22.45 -8.88
C LYS A 45 28.97 -22.90 -10.34
N LYS A 46 27.88 -23.19 -11.06
CA LYS A 46 27.89 -23.49 -12.50
C LYS A 46 27.60 -22.22 -13.30
N LYS A 47 28.54 -21.83 -14.17
CA LYS A 47 28.48 -20.64 -15.05
C LYS A 47 27.61 -20.88 -16.31
N THR A 48 26.42 -21.44 -16.15
CA THR A 48 25.57 -21.86 -17.29
C THR A 48 24.51 -20.82 -17.66
N GLY A 49 24.22 -19.84 -16.79
CA GLY A 49 23.13 -18.86 -17.01
C GLY A 49 23.37 -17.78 -18.06
N LEU A 50 24.62 -17.49 -18.42
CA LEU A 50 24.93 -16.36 -19.34
C LEU A 50 24.65 -16.68 -20.81
N TRP A 51 24.64 -17.95 -21.21
CA TRP A 51 24.47 -18.33 -22.62
C TRP A 51 22.99 -18.42 -23.05
N VAL A 52 22.07 -18.53 -22.09
CA VAL A 52 20.63 -18.65 -22.38
C VAL A 52 20.00 -17.28 -22.67
N THR A 53 20.47 -16.22 -22.03
CA THR A 53 19.94 -14.86 -22.20
C THR A 53 20.28 -14.23 -23.56
N LEU A 54 21.43 -14.57 -24.16
CA LEU A 54 21.80 -14.02 -25.47
C LEU A 54 20.97 -14.63 -26.63
N GLY A 55 20.45 -15.85 -26.47
CA GLY A 55 19.67 -16.52 -27.50
C GLY A 55 18.28 -15.92 -27.74
N ILE A 56 17.64 -15.39 -26.69
CA ILE A 56 16.25 -14.91 -26.75
C ILE A 56 16.14 -13.59 -27.54
N VAL A 57 17.13 -12.69 -27.40
CA VAL A 57 17.12 -11.37 -28.06
C VAL A 57 17.21 -11.49 -29.59
N VAL A 58 18.00 -12.45 -30.09
CA VAL A 58 18.18 -12.65 -31.54
C VAL A 58 16.90 -13.20 -32.20
N VAL A 59 16.17 -14.08 -31.51
CA VAL A 59 14.92 -14.66 -32.04
C VAL A 59 13.79 -13.63 -32.09
N ALA A 60 13.68 -12.76 -31.08
CA ALA A 60 12.67 -11.70 -31.06
C ALA A 60 12.86 -10.67 -32.19
N LEU A 61 14.10 -10.26 -32.48
CA LEU A 61 14.41 -9.34 -33.58
C LEU A 61 14.14 -9.97 -34.96
N ALA A 62 14.42 -11.27 -35.13
CA ALA A 62 14.14 -11.98 -36.37
C ALA A 62 12.62 -12.13 -36.62
N ALA A 63 11.82 -12.38 -35.58
CA ALA A 63 10.37 -12.49 -35.70
C ALA A 63 9.72 -11.14 -36.08
N PHE A 64 10.21 -10.04 -35.51
CA PHE A 64 9.70 -8.69 -35.81
C PHE A 64 10.05 -8.21 -37.23
N ALA A 65 11.22 -8.60 -37.75
CA ALA A 65 11.62 -8.28 -39.12
C ALA A 65 10.78 -9.00 -40.18
N VAL A 66 10.25 -10.20 -39.86
CA VAL A 66 9.39 -10.95 -40.79
C VAL A 66 7.96 -10.43 -40.79
N THR A 67 7.37 -10.07 -39.64
CA THR A 67 5.99 -9.54 -39.60
C THR A 67 5.86 -8.18 -40.29
N ALA A 68 6.90 -7.36 -40.30
CA ALA A 68 6.90 -6.06 -40.99
C ALA A 68 6.88 -6.17 -42.53
N PHE A 69 7.21 -7.32 -43.12
CA PHE A 69 7.29 -7.49 -44.58
C PHE A 69 6.17 -8.34 -45.20
N VAL A 70 5.30 -8.98 -44.41
CA VAL A 70 4.31 -9.96 -44.92
C VAL A 70 2.87 -9.41 -44.95
N VAL A 71 2.61 -8.18 -44.49
CA VAL A 71 1.30 -7.52 -44.64
C VAL A 71 1.39 -6.27 -45.54
N PRO A 72 1.53 -6.42 -46.87
CA PRO A 72 1.27 -5.33 -47.79
C PRO A 72 -0.24 -5.29 -48.07
N GLY A 73 -0.98 -4.36 -47.45
CA GLY A 73 -2.34 -4.06 -47.92
C GLY A 73 -3.43 -3.87 -46.86
N PHE A 74 -3.31 -2.82 -46.04
CA PHE A 74 -4.47 -2.20 -45.37
C PHE A 74 -4.57 -0.71 -45.74
N LEU A 75 -4.46 -0.43 -47.04
CA LEU A 75 -4.80 0.84 -47.67
C LEU A 75 -5.66 0.52 -48.89
N VAL A 76 -6.97 0.37 -48.69
CA VAL A 76 -7.96 0.50 -49.76
C VAL A 76 -9.01 1.49 -49.28
N GLU A 77 -8.99 2.63 -49.93
CA GLU A 77 -9.87 3.78 -49.80
C GLU A 77 -11.25 3.44 -50.38
N GLU A 78 -12.35 3.79 -49.70
CA GLU A 78 -13.64 4.01 -50.35
C GLU A 78 -13.99 5.50 -50.29
N GLU A 79 -13.87 6.16 -51.43
CA GLU A 79 -14.25 7.55 -51.66
C GLU A 79 -15.76 7.75 -51.51
N SER A 80 -16.18 8.66 -50.63
CA SER A 80 -17.49 9.33 -50.76
C SER A 80 -17.35 10.84 -50.60
N LYS A 81 -17.77 11.55 -51.67
CA LYS A 81 -17.66 12.99 -51.88
C LYS A 81 -18.32 13.80 -50.75
N SER A 82 -17.52 14.60 -50.04
CA SER A 82 -18.01 15.81 -49.36
C SER A 82 -16.96 16.92 -49.47
N LYS A 83 -17.33 18.00 -50.17
CA LYS A 83 -16.51 19.21 -50.29
C LYS A 83 -16.47 19.95 -48.96
N ARG A 84 -15.37 19.80 -48.22
CA ARG A 84 -14.92 20.77 -47.23
C ARG A 84 -13.41 20.91 -47.36
N ALA A 85 -12.93 22.14 -47.54
CA ALA A 85 -11.51 22.43 -47.72
C ALA A 85 -10.72 21.95 -46.48
N ALA A 86 -9.97 20.86 -46.65
CA ALA A 86 -9.06 20.31 -45.67
C ALA A 86 -7.66 20.91 -45.89
N LYS A 87 -7.08 21.44 -44.81
CA LYS A 87 -5.64 21.70 -44.73
C LYS A 87 -4.89 20.36 -44.89
N PRO A 88 -3.71 20.34 -45.53
CA PRO A 88 -2.90 19.13 -45.63
C PRO A 88 -2.49 18.68 -44.24
N TYR A 89 -2.82 17.44 -43.89
CA TYR A 89 -2.30 16.74 -42.72
C TYR A 89 -0.84 16.37 -42.99
N THR A 90 0.08 17.04 -42.30
CA THR A 90 1.49 16.65 -42.18
C THR A 90 1.61 15.49 -41.19
N ALA A 91 2.39 14.48 -41.56
CA ALA A 91 2.76 13.34 -40.73
C ALA A 91 3.83 13.72 -39.68
N GLU A 92 3.55 14.74 -38.88
CA GLU A 92 4.39 15.25 -37.78
C GLU A 92 3.51 15.57 -36.57
N ASP A 93 2.78 14.57 -36.06
CA ASP A 93 2.16 14.70 -34.75
C ASP A 93 2.02 13.32 -34.08
N THR A 94 3.15 12.64 -33.90
CA THR A 94 3.28 11.64 -32.83
C THR A 94 3.68 12.40 -31.59
N THR A 95 2.79 13.27 -31.09
CA THR A 95 2.90 13.78 -29.74
C THR A 95 2.85 12.55 -28.84
N VAL A 96 4.01 12.18 -28.29
CA VAL A 96 4.10 11.22 -27.20
C VAL A 96 3.23 11.80 -26.10
N GLN A 97 2.00 11.28 -25.99
CA GLN A 97 1.07 11.75 -24.99
C GLN A 97 1.69 11.38 -23.65
N GLU A 98 2.18 12.41 -22.96
CA GLU A 98 2.85 12.25 -21.68
C GLU A 98 1.86 11.62 -20.71
N GLU A 99 2.25 10.48 -20.16
CA GLU A 99 1.40 9.76 -19.22
C GLU A 99 1.23 10.60 -17.95
N THR A 100 -0.03 10.80 -17.55
CA THR A 100 -0.33 11.51 -16.30
C THR A 100 -0.13 10.60 -15.09
N ALA A 101 0.09 11.20 -13.92
CA ALA A 101 0.08 10.47 -12.65
C ALA A 101 -1.19 9.61 -12.45
N GLN A 102 -2.33 10.12 -12.90
CA GLN A 102 -3.63 9.44 -12.81
C GLN A 102 -3.76 8.24 -13.77
N ASP A 103 -3.12 8.30 -14.94
CA ASP A 103 -3.02 7.14 -15.84
C ASP A 103 -2.16 6.05 -15.20
N PHE A 104 -1.02 6.43 -14.62
CA PHE A 104 -0.13 5.50 -13.91
C PHE A 104 -0.83 4.84 -12.71
N GLY A 105 -1.52 5.62 -11.86
CA GLY A 105 -2.28 5.08 -10.73
C GLY A 105 -3.38 4.09 -11.14
N ARG A 106 -3.97 4.25 -12.33
CA ARG A 106 -4.89 3.26 -12.91
C ARG A 106 -4.17 1.97 -13.31
N ARG A 107 -2.97 2.05 -13.90
CA ARG A 107 -2.16 0.86 -14.20
C ARG A 107 -1.77 0.10 -12.92
N VAL A 108 -1.39 0.82 -11.86
CA VAL A 108 -1.13 0.22 -10.55
C VAL A 108 -2.38 -0.48 -10.00
N LYS A 109 -3.56 0.17 -10.08
CA LYS A 109 -4.84 -0.45 -9.71
C LYS A 109 -5.05 -1.77 -10.46
N ASP A 110 -4.93 -1.74 -11.78
CA ASP A 110 -5.19 -2.91 -12.63
C ASP A 110 -4.22 -4.05 -12.32
N ALA A 111 -2.94 -3.74 -12.04
CA ALA A 111 -1.94 -4.71 -11.62
C ALA A 111 -2.24 -5.34 -10.25
N LEU A 112 -2.67 -4.52 -9.28
CA LEU A 112 -3.09 -5.00 -7.95
C LEU A 112 -4.36 -5.87 -8.03
N GLN A 113 -5.32 -5.50 -8.89
CA GLN A 113 -6.52 -6.29 -9.16
C GLN A 113 -6.21 -7.61 -9.87
N ALA A 114 -5.13 -7.68 -10.66
CA ALA A 114 -4.69 -8.93 -11.25
C ALA A 114 -4.12 -9.90 -10.20
N GLY A 115 -3.56 -9.39 -9.10
CA GLY A 115 -3.02 -10.21 -8.01
C GLY A 115 -1.76 -11.00 -8.38
N GLN A 116 -1.03 -10.55 -9.41
CA GLN A 116 0.13 -11.25 -9.95
C GLN A 116 1.39 -10.38 -9.86
N PRO A 117 2.53 -10.91 -9.37
CA PRO A 117 3.79 -10.17 -9.31
C PRO A 117 4.23 -9.63 -10.67
N ASP A 118 4.05 -10.43 -11.74
CA ASP A 118 4.45 -10.07 -13.10
C ASP A 118 3.75 -8.81 -13.63
N ALA A 119 2.59 -8.44 -13.05
CA ALA A 119 1.90 -7.20 -13.40
C ALA A 119 2.42 -5.98 -12.60
N VAL A 120 2.90 -6.19 -11.36
CA VAL A 120 3.35 -5.12 -10.46
C VAL A 120 4.83 -4.82 -10.62
N THR A 121 5.69 -5.84 -10.73
CA THR A 121 7.15 -5.67 -10.83
C THR A 121 7.60 -4.72 -11.95
N PRO A 122 6.99 -4.71 -13.16
CA PRO A 122 7.37 -3.77 -14.21
C PRO A 122 7.02 -2.29 -13.90
N LEU A 123 6.18 -2.03 -12.90
CA LEU A 123 5.79 -0.69 -12.47
C LEU A 123 6.76 -0.10 -11.45
N LEU A 124 7.65 -0.90 -10.86
CA LEU A 124 8.57 -0.46 -9.82
C LEU A 124 9.66 0.46 -10.36
N CYS A 125 10.04 1.45 -9.55
CA CYS A 125 11.23 2.24 -9.82
C CYS A 125 12.51 1.38 -9.65
N PRO A 126 13.60 1.68 -10.38
CA PRO A 126 14.88 0.99 -10.18
C PRO A 126 15.41 1.06 -8.75
N ASP A 127 15.09 2.14 -8.03
CA ASP A 127 15.43 2.43 -6.64
C ASP A 127 14.27 2.19 -5.67
N ALA A 128 13.28 1.38 -6.04
CA ALA A 128 12.17 1.04 -5.15
C ALA A 128 12.64 0.49 -3.80
N THR A 129 11.89 0.76 -2.74
CA THR A 129 12.16 0.27 -1.38
C THR A 129 12.09 -1.25 -1.30
N GLU A 130 12.78 -1.85 -0.32
CA GLU A 130 12.80 -3.31 -0.17
C GLU A 130 11.43 -3.84 0.29
N GLU A 131 10.70 -3.04 1.04
CA GLU A 131 9.32 -3.26 1.46
C GLU A 131 8.41 -3.40 0.24
N LEU A 132 8.47 -2.44 -0.70
CA LEU A 132 7.69 -2.48 -1.93
C LEU A 132 8.09 -3.66 -2.84
N LYS A 133 9.38 -3.97 -2.97
CA LYS A 133 9.84 -5.14 -3.75
C LYS A 133 9.31 -6.44 -3.14
N THR A 134 9.41 -6.58 -1.82
CA THR A 134 8.91 -7.75 -1.09
C THR A 134 7.40 -7.90 -1.26
N PHE A 135 6.66 -6.80 -1.16
CA PHE A 135 5.22 -6.76 -1.43
C PHE A 135 4.91 -7.22 -2.87
N ALA A 136 5.58 -6.66 -3.87
CA ALA A 136 5.34 -6.97 -5.27
C ALA A 136 5.61 -8.45 -5.59
N GLU A 137 6.71 -9.00 -5.08
CA GLU A 137 7.06 -10.42 -5.23
C GLU A 137 6.13 -11.35 -4.45
N GLY A 138 5.60 -10.88 -3.32
CA GLY A 138 4.71 -11.59 -2.41
C GLY A 138 3.23 -11.55 -2.81
N LEU A 139 2.82 -10.69 -3.74
CA LEU A 139 1.43 -10.58 -4.17
C LEU A 139 0.96 -11.90 -4.81
N ARG A 140 -0.09 -12.50 -4.25
CA ARG A 140 -0.67 -13.78 -4.74
C ARG A 140 -2.16 -13.70 -5.01
N GLU A 141 -2.82 -12.70 -4.46
CA GLU A 141 -4.28 -12.59 -4.48
C GLU A 141 -4.71 -11.24 -5.07
N PRO A 142 -5.72 -11.25 -5.96
CA PRO A 142 -6.38 -10.05 -6.44
C PRO A 142 -6.81 -9.12 -5.30
N GLN A 143 -6.47 -7.85 -5.39
CA GLN A 143 -6.92 -6.84 -4.45
C GLN A 143 -8.27 -6.25 -4.93
N PRO A 144 -9.33 -6.21 -4.11
CA PRO A 144 -10.67 -5.77 -4.52
C PRO A 144 -10.79 -4.24 -4.62
N LEU A 145 -9.83 -3.57 -5.25
CA LEU A 145 -9.77 -2.11 -5.34
C LEU A 145 -10.92 -1.54 -6.17
N THR A 146 -11.75 -0.68 -5.58
CA THR A 146 -12.79 0.03 -6.35
C THR A 146 -12.22 1.22 -7.11
N HIS A 147 -11.34 1.99 -6.48
CA HIS A 147 -10.73 3.18 -7.05
C HIS A 147 -9.33 3.41 -6.45
N VAL A 148 -8.52 4.18 -7.18
CA VAL A 148 -7.23 4.70 -6.70
C VAL A 148 -7.29 6.21 -6.87
N SER A 149 -7.25 6.93 -5.75
CA SER A 149 -7.21 8.40 -5.75
C SER A 149 -5.74 8.83 -5.73
N VAL A 150 -5.27 9.37 -6.85
CA VAL A 150 -3.91 9.92 -6.94
C VAL A 150 -3.97 11.40 -6.54
N ASN A 151 -3.29 11.72 -5.45
CA ASN A 151 -3.20 13.07 -4.92
C ASN A 151 -1.99 13.78 -5.56
N GLY A 152 -2.26 14.69 -6.49
CA GLY A 152 -1.25 15.56 -7.10
C GLY A 152 -0.73 16.69 -6.20
N GLY A 153 -1.14 16.71 -4.93
CA GLY A 153 -0.91 17.83 -4.02
C GLY A 153 -1.77 19.06 -4.32
N ILE A 154 -1.63 20.11 -3.51
CA ILE A 154 -2.34 21.37 -3.71
C ILE A 154 -1.87 21.99 -5.04
N ALA A 155 -2.80 22.25 -5.96
CA ALA A 155 -2.54 22.83 -7.27
C ALA A 155 -1.52 22.06 -8.16
N GLY A 156 -1.36 20.75 -7.93
CA GLY A 156 -0.46 19.90 -8.73
C GLY A 156 1.02 20.15 -8.46
N GLU A 157 1.40 20.73 -7.31
CA GLU A 157 2.80 21.03 -7.02
C GLU A 157 3.68 19.79 -6.95
N ASP A 158 3.17 18.70 -6.37
CA ASP A 158 3.95 17.47 -6.26
C ASP A 158 4.14 16.85 -7.63
N GLU A 159 3.10 16.86 -8.47
CA GLU A 159 3.18 16.35 -9.84
C GLU A 159 4.26 17.10 -10.66
N LYS A 160 4.39 18.42 -10.45
CA LYS A 160 5.46 19.24 -11.08
C LYS A 160 6.85 18.87 -10.58
N LYS A 161 6.98 18.40 -9.34
CA LYS A 161 8.23 17.87 -8.77
C LYS A 161 8.48 16.41 -9.20
N GLY A 162 7.56 15.81 -9.96
CA GLY A 162 7.64 14.41 -10.35
C GLY A 162 7.36 13.46 -9.20
N ILE A 163 6.58 13.87 -8.20
CA ILE A 163 6.21 13.04 -7.06
C ILE A 163 4.68 13.07 -6.94
N THR A 164 4.06 11.94 -6.67
CA THR A 164 2.64 11.93 -6.30
C THR A 164 2.37 10.76 -5.37
N ARG A 165 1.24 10.81 -4.67
CA ARG A 165 0.88 9.77 -3.71
C ARG A 165 -0.54 9.29 -3.97
N ALA A 166 -0.82 8.05 -3.62
CA ALA A 166 -2.17 7.51 -3.62
C ALA A 166 -2.41 6.73 -2.34
N VAL A 167 -3.65 6.71 -1.85
CA VAL A 167 -4.04 5.81 -0.76
C VAL A 167 -5.01 4.79 -1.31
N VAL A 168 -4.72 3.53 -1.03
CA VAL A 168 -5.55 2.40 -1.47
C VAL A 168 -5.80 1.46 -0.28
N PRO A 169 -7.01 0.90 -0.14
CA PRO A 169 -7.24 -0.17 0.81
C PRO A 169 -6.69 -1.50 0.27
N LEU A 170 -5.75 -2.13 0.98
CA LEU A 170 -5.24 -3.47 0.64
C LEU A 170 -5.66 -4.48 1.70
N SER A 171 -5.78 -5.77 1.37
CA SER A 171 -6.06 -6.75 2.43
C SER A 171 -4.90 -6.82 3.42
N GLY A 172 -5.19 -7.01 4.72
CA GLY A 172 -4.13 -7.12 5.74
C GLY A 172 -3.08 -8.17 5.39
N SER A 173 -3.52 -9.33 4.90
CA SER A 173 -2.61 -10.38 4.42
C SER A 173 -1.68 -9.96 3.27
N ALA A 174 -2.11 -9.06 2.38
CA ALA A 174 -1.30 -8.61 1.25
C ALA A 174 -0.14 -7.72 1.70
N VAL A 175 -0.33 -6.97 2.79
CA VAL A 175 0.69 -6.09 3.39
C VAL A 175 1.41 -6.74 4.58
N GLY A 176 1.26 -8.05 4.78
CA GLY A 176 1.98 -8.79 5.83
C GLY A 176 1.32 -8.79 7.21
N HIS A 177 0.12 -8.24 7.33
CA HIS A 177 -0.68 -8.15 8.56
C HIS A 177 -1.85 -9.14 8.52
N SER A 178 -1.54 -10.44 8.54
CA SER A 178 -2.56 -11.51 8.48
C SER A 178 -3.48 -11.58 9.71
N ASP A 179 -3.11 -10.89 10.78
CA ASP A 179 -3.87 -10.72 12.02
C ASP A 179 -4.90 -9.57 11.93
N VAL A 180 -4.81 -8.73 10.90
CA VAL A 180 -5.78 -7.67 10.63
C VAL A 180 -6.82 -8.17 9.65
N ASP A 181 -8.02 -8.41 10.16
CA ASP A 181 -9.19 -8.73 9.33
C ASP A 181 -9.63 -7.48 8.55
N GLY A 182 -9.68 -7.58 7.22
CA GLY A 182 -10.23 -6.54 6.35
C GLY A 182 -9.19 -5.75 5.57
N GLU A 183 -9.52 -4.48 5.32
CA GLU A 183 -8.73 -3.56 4.48
C GLU A 183 -7.85 -2.66 5.34
N VAL A 184 -6.59 -2.55 4.95
CA VAL A 184 -5.56 -1.71 5.56
C VAL A 184 -5.26 -0.55 4.59
N PRO A 185 -5.54 0.71 4.98
CA PRO A 185 -5.11 1.86 4.23
C PRO A 185 -3.60 1.80 3.96
N THR A 186 -3.24 1.95 2.69
CA THR A 186 -1.86 1.86 2.23
C THR A 186 -1.52 3.04 1.33
N SER A 187 -0.52 3.82 1.72
CA SER A 187 0.07 4.93 0.98
C SER A 187 1.06 4.41 -0.06
N LEU A 188 0.88 4.83 -1.31
CA LEU A 188 1.74 4.51 -2.44
C LEU A 188 2.47 5.78 -2.87
N LEU A 189 3.79 5.74 -3.00
CA LEU A 189 4.60 6.84 -3.53
C LEU A 189 4.98 6.56 -4.98
N PHE A 190 4.57 7.44 -5.89
CA PHE A 190 4.96 7.38 -7.29
C PHE A 190 5.97 8.47 -7.61
N HIS A 191 6.95 8.12 -8.44
CA HIS A 191 8.02 9.01 -8.89
C HIS A 191 8.04 9.08 -10.42
N LYS A 192 8.30 10.26 -10.96
CA LYS A 192 8.42 10.51 -12.40
C LYS A 192 9.88 10.58 -12.79
N GLY A 193 10.37 9.51 -13.40
CA GLY A 193 11.71 9.42 -13.97
C GLY A 193 11.77 9.84 -15.44
N ALA A 194 12.92 9.60 -16.07
CA ALA A 194 13.13 9.86 -17.50
C ALA A 194 12.25 8.99 -18.40
N ASP A 195 11.92 7.77 -17.95
CA ASP A 195 11.13 6.79 -18.70
C ASP A 195 9.63 6.85 -18.38
N GLY A 196 9.20 7.81 -17.55
CA GLY A 196 7.82 7.97 -17.11
C GLY A 196 7.62 7.75 -15.62
N TRP A 197 6.38 7.50 -15.22
CA TRP A 197 6.03 7.24 -13.82
C TRP A 197 6.39 5.80 -13.42
N CYS A 198 6.86 5.65 -12.19
CA CYS A 198 7.14 4.38 -11.55
C CYS A 198 6.73 4.43 -10.07
N TRP A 199 6.60 3.26 -9.45
CA TRP A 199 6.23 3.08 -8.05
C TRP A 199 7.48 2.91 -7.20
N GLN A 200 7.73 3.88 -6.31
CA GLN A 200 8.96 3.98 -5.53
C GLN A 200 8.82 3.36 -4.14
N ASP A 201 7.70 3.60 -3.46
CA ASP A 201 7.53 3.16 -2.07
C ASP A 201 6.08 2.79 -1.73
N LEU A 202 5.92 1.93 -0.73
CA LEU A 202 4.65 1.53 -0.14
C LEU A 202 4.78 1.58 1.38
N ARG A 203 3.79 2.19 2.04
CA ARG A 203 3.68 2.17 3.50
C ARG A 203 2.23 1.98 3.88
N ASP A 204 1.94 1.00 4.72
CA ASP A 204 0.62 0.76 5.28
C ASP A 204 0.46 1.47 6.64
N ILE A 205 -0.79 1.65 7.08
CA ILE A 205 -1.07 2.37 8.33
C ILE A 205 -0.59 1.62 9.58
N VAL A 206 -0.51 0.29 9.54
CA VAL A 206 -0.05 -0.50 10.69
C VAL A 206 1.44 -0.26 10.90
N SER A 207 2.25 -0.37 9.84
CA SER A 207 3.68 -0.06 9.89
C SER A 207 3.94 1.38 10.37
N TYR A 208 3.16 2.35 9.88
CA TYR A 208 3.24 3.74 10.36
C TYR A 208 2.96 3.87 11.87
N LEU A 209 1.97 3.15 12.38
CA LEU A 209 1.60 3.14 13.79
C LEU A 209 2.65 2.45 14.67
N GLU A 210 3.32 1.42 14.15
CA GLU A 210 4.44 0.80 14.84
C GLU A 210 5.63 1.76 14.98
N ASP A 211 5.98 2.49 13.92
CA ASP A 211 7.00 3.53 13.98
C ASP A 211 6.63 4.63 15.00
N PHE A 212 5.36 5.04 15.04
CA PHE A 212 4.86 6.01 16.01
C PHE A 212 5.02 5.50 17.44
N ARG A 213 4.60 4.25 17.70
CA ARG A 213 4.74 3.59 19.00
C ARG A 213 6.19 3.53 19.44
N ASP A 214 7.09 3.21 18.51
CA ASP A 214 8.50 3.02 18.80
C ASP A 214 9.16 4.38 19.11
N ALA A 215 8.83 5.44 18.37
CA ALA A 215 9.24 6.81 18.69
C ALA A 215 8.70 7.28 20.05
N LEU A 216 7.44 6.98 20.35
CA LEU A 216 6.79 7.31 21.63
C LEU A 216 7.49 6.62 22.81
N ASN A 217 7.79 5.33 22.68
CA ASN A 217 8.51 4.56 23.69
C ASN A 217 10.00 4.94 23.81
N ALA A 218 10.60 5.47 22.75
CA ALA A 218 11.96 6.00 22.76
C ALA A 218 12.06 7.40 23.39
N GLY A 219 10.92 8.10 23.58
CA GLY A 219 10.91 9.50 23.99
C GLY A 219 11.41 10.46 22.91
N ASP A 220 11.34 10.06 21.64
CA ASP A 220 11.81 10.85 20.50
C ASP A 220 10.72 11.85 20.05
N LEU A 221 10.63 12.97 20.76
CA LEU A 221 9.63 14.00 20.49
C LEU A 221 9.79 14.63 19.10
N ASP A 222 11.03 14.77 18.61
CA ASP A 222 11.30 15.33 17.28
C ASP A 222 10.76 14.39 16.19
N ALA A 223 10.96 13.08 16.33
CA ALA A 223 10.36 12.09 15.43
C ALA A 223 8.82 12.15 15.47
N LEU A 224 8.21 12.17 16.67
CA LEU A 224 6.75 12.26 16.78
C LEU A 224 6.18 13.55 16.17
N HIS A 225 6.86 14.69 16.33
CA HIS A 225 6.46 15.95 15.70
C HIS A 225 6.60 15.90 14.18
N SER A 226 7.61 15.20 13.65
CA SER A 226 7.77 15.01 12.20
C SER A 226 6.66 14.14 11.58
N MET A 227 5.98 13.34 12.40
CA MET A 227 4.84 12.52 12.00
C MET A 227 3.51 13.31 12.02
N GLN A 228 3.48 14.55 12.49
CA GLN A 228 2.26 15.36 12.50
C GLN A 228 1.92 15.95 11.12
N CYS A 229 0.63 16.15 10.88
CA CYS A 229 0.18 16.84 9.68
C CYS A 229 0.72 18.28 9.66
N SER A 230 1.27 18.71 8.53
CA SER A 230 1.89 20.03 8.39
C SER A 230 0.89 21.15 8.71
N GLY A 231 1.25 22.02 9.65
CA GLY A 231 0.45 23.19 10.03
C GLY A 231 -0.60 22.94 11.10
N GLU A 232 -0.67 21.72 11.66
CA GLU A 232 -1.56 21.40 12.78
C GLU A 232 -0.79 21.38 14.10
N GLN A 233 -1.47 21.81 15.18
CA GLN A 233 -1.02 21.62 16.56
C GLN A 233 -1.98 20.64 17.21
N LEU A 234 -1.47 19.52 17.72
CA LEU A 234 -2.32 18.43 18.25
C LEU A 234 -3.17 18.82 19.47
N GLY A 235 -2.79 19.87 20.20
CA GLY A 235 -3.52 20.35 21.37
C GLY A 235 -3.63 21.87 21.42
N MET A 236 -4.78 22.35 21.88
CA MET A 236 -4.99 23.79 22.11
C MET A 236 -4.28 24.31 23.37
N LEU A 237 -3.98 23.44 24.33
CA LEU A 237 -3.54 23.83 25.68
C LEU A 237 -2.19 23.22 26.07
N SER A 238 -1.90 22.00 25.64
CA SER A 238 -0.62 21.31 25.86
C SER A 238 -0.24 20.47 24.64
N ASP A 239 1.00 19.99 24.63
CA ASP A 239 1.48 19.01 23.67
C ASP A 239 1.24 17.61 24.25
N PRO A 240 0.19 16.88 23.79
CA PRO A 240 -0.15 15.57 24.34
C PRO A 240 0.97 14.54 24.19
N LEU A 241 1.86 14.71 23.20
CA LEU A 241 2.98 13.79 22.98
C LEU A 241 4.10 14.01 23.99
N ALA A 242 4.44 15.27 24.24
CA ALA A 242 5.42 15.62 25.28
C ALA A 242 4.91 15.20 26.66
N ASP A 243 3.60 15.40 26.93
CA ASP A 243 2.96 14.98 28.17
C ASP A 243 2.95 13.45 28.33
N ALA A 244 2.73 12.70 27.24
CA ALA A 244 2.78 11.24 27.23
C ALA A 244 4.22 10.71 27.47
N ILE A 245 5.23 11.28 26.81
CA ILE A 245 6.65 10.93 27.05
C ILE A 245 7.04 11.19 28.50
N ALA A 246 6.59 12.31 29.08
CA ALA A 246 6.92 12.70 30.45
C ALA A 246 6.38 11.73 31.51
N LEU A 247 5.37 10.90 31.19
CA LEU A 247 4.92 9.83 32.08
C LEU A 247 5.95 8.69 32.20
N GLY A 248 6.83 8.52 31.21
CA GLY A 248 7.87 7.48 31.22
C GLY A 248 7.33 6.05 31.13
N GLU A 249 6.09 5.90 30.65
CA GLU A 249 5.41 4.61 30.52
C GLU A 249 5.82 3.86 29.25
N LYS A 250 5.58 2.54 29.25
CA LYS A 250 5.65 1.74 28.03
C LYS A 250 4.28 1.70 27.36
N TRP A 251 4.17 2.34 26.23
CA TRP A 251 2.95 2.48 25.44
C TRP A 251 2.73 1.27 24.55
N THR A 252 1.51 0.73 24.59
CA THR A 252 1.05 -0.38 23.76
C THR A 252 -0.15 0.04 22.95
N MET A 253 -0.14 -0.28 21.65
CA MET A 253 -1.24 -0.01 20.74
C MET A 253 -2.47 -0.88 21.07
N LYS A 254 -3.66 -0.26 21.06
CA LYS A 254 -4.97 -0.85 21.33
C LYS A 254 -6.02 -0.29 20.37
N ASP A 255 -6.99 -1.14 20.09
CA ASP A 255 -8.22 -0.80 19.36
C ASP A 255 -8.01 0.04 18.08
N PRO A 256 -7.08 -0.33 17.18
CA PRO A 256 -6.87 0.42 15.94
C PRO A 256 -8.13 0.34 15.05
N SER A 257 -8.65 1.49 14.64
CA SER A 257 -9.69 1.60 13.62
C SER A 257 -9.06 1.98 12.28
N HIS A 258 -9.39 1.23 11.23
CA HIS A 258 -8.85 1.40 9.88
C HIS A 258 -9.94 1.87 8.91
N ASP A 259 -10.48 3.08 9.11
CA ASP A 259 -11.44 3.63 8.16
C ASP A 259 -10.70 4.30 6.97
N PRO A 260 -11.21 4.16 5.73
CA PRO A 260 -10.66 4.83 4.56
C PRO A 260 -10.91 6.34 4.64
N GLY A 261 -9.97 7.06 5.24
CA GLY A 261 -9.94 8.53 5.33
C GLY A 261 -9.56 9.07 6.70
N ALA A 262 -9.78 8.28 7.76
CA ALA A 262 -9.32 8.58 9.11
C ALA A 262 -9.08 7.27 9.85
N SER A 263 -7.99 7.17 10.60
CA SER A 263 -7.75 6.04 11.48
C SER A 263 -7.56 6.56 12.89
N ASN A 264 -8.10 5.88 13.88
CA ASN A 264 -7.91 6.23 15.29
C ASN A 264 -7.24 5.05 15.99
N VAL A 265 -6.45 5.33 17.01
CA VAL A 265 -5.77 4.31 17.78
C VAL A 265 -5.54 4.78 19.21
N ASP A 266 -5.65 3.84 20.14
CA ASP A 266 -5.32 4.09 21.54
C ASP A 266 -3.92 3.57 21.84
N PHE A 267 -3.07 4.42 22.39
CA PHE A 267 -1.84 3.99 23.02
C PHE A 267 -2.04 3.98 24.53
N VAL A 268 -1.96 2.80 25.15
CA VAL A 268 -2.18 2.63 26.59
C VAL A 268 -0.85 2.42 27.31
N GLY A 269 -0.60 3.19 28.37
CA GLY A 269 0.59 3.13 29.22
C GLY A 269 0.25 3.47 30.67
N GLY A 270 0.46 2.52 31.58
CA GLY A 270 0.06 2.70 32.99
C GLY A 270 -1.46 2.83 33.15
N ASP A 271 -1.90 3.92 33.76
CA ASP A 271 -3.29 4.36 33.89
C ASP A 271 -3.71 5.40 32.83
N ALA A 272 -2.82 5.75 31.90
CA ALA A 272 -3.05 6.74 30.87
C ALA A 272 -3.35 6.12 29.49
N THR A 273 -4.14 6.84 28.70
CA THR A 273 -4.46 6.53 27.31
C THR A 273 -4.20 7.75 26.43
N LEU A 274 -3.40 7.57 25.38
CA LEU A 274 -3.16 8.55 24.33
C LEU A 274 -3.94 8.12 23.08
N ASP A 275 -5.09 8.77 22.82
CA ASP A 275 -5.87 8.62 21.60
C ASP A 275 -5.24 9.47 20.50
N ILE A 276 -4.94 8.85 19.35
CA ILE A 276 -4.33 9.49 18.20
C ILE A 276 -5.23 9.32 16.97
N GLY A 277 -5.58 10.44 16.34
CA GLY A 277 -6.26 10.48 15.05
C GLY A 277 -5.28 10.70 13.91
N ILE A 278 -5.38 9.88 12.86
CA ILE A 278 -4.47 9.86 11.70
C ILE A 278 -5.26 10.22 10.46
N SER A 279 -4.68 11.11 9.65
CA SER A 279 -5.17 11.48 8.35
C SER A 279 -4.34 10.82 7.25
N SER A 280 -4.99 10.48 6.14
CA SER A 280 -4.34 10.02 4.91
C SER A 280 -4.72 10.89 3.70
N THR A 281 -5.31 12.06 3.92
CA THR A 281 -5.95 12.87 2.86
C THR A 281 -4.95 13.43 1.85
N SER A 282 -3.71 13.68 2.26
CA SER A 282 -2.63 14.16 1.40
C SER A 282 -1.96 13.04 0.58
N GLY A 283 -2.35 11.79 0.80
CA GLY A 283 -1.65 10.64 0.25
C GLY A 283 -0.56 10.08 1.16
N GLU A 284 -0.27 10.72 2.28
CA GLU A 284 0.68 10.28 3.31
C GLU A 284 -0.03 10.20 4.66
N PHE A 285 0.38 9.27 5.52
CA PHE A 285 -0.13 9.20 6.88
C PHE A 285 0.51 10.27 7.76
N CYS A 286 -0.31 11.01 8.48
CA CYS A 286 0.15 11.98 9.45
C CYS A 286 -0.82 12.07 10.63
N VAL A 287 -0.29 12.38 11.81
CA VAL A 287 -1.10 12.61 13.01
C VAL A 287 -1.80 13.96 12.93
N MET A 288 -3.13 13.93 12.96
CA MET A 288 -4.01 15.10 12.86
C MET A 288 -4.53 15.55 14.24
N SER A 289 -4.74 14.60 15.15
CA SER A 289 -5.19 14.90 16.50
C SER A 289 -4.55 13.97 17.53
N GLY A 290 -4.40 14.47 18.75
CA GLY A 290 -3.94 13.66 19.89
C GLY A 290 -4.58 14.13 21.18
N PHE A 291 -5.02 13.18 22.02
CA PHE A 291 -5.62 13.47 23.32
C PHE A 291 -5.10 12.49 24.37
N LEU A 292 -4.61 13.02 25.48
CA LEU A 292 -4.08 12.23 26.59
C LEU A 292 -5.09 12.24 27.76
N GLU A 293 -5.68 11.08 28.05
CA GLU A 293 -6.47 10.82 29.26
C GLU A 293 -5.61 10.18 30.36
N LYS A 294 -5.91 10.54 31.61
CA LYS A 294 -5.28 10.04 32.84
C LYS A 294 -6.36 9.78 33.88
#